data_AF-A0AAD8CDK7-F1
#
_entry.id   AF-A0AAD8CDK7-F1
#
_cell.length_a   1.000
_cell.length_b   1.000
_cell.length_c   1.000
_cell.angle_alpha   90.00
_cell.angle_beta   90.00
_cell.angle_gamma   90.00
#
_symmetry.space_group_name_H-M   'P 1'
#
loop_
_entity.id
_entity.type
_entity.pdbx_description
1 polymer ?
#
loop_
_entity_poly.entity_id
_entity_poly.type
_entity_poly.pdbx_seq_one_letter_code
_entity_poly.pdbx_strand_id
1 'polypeptide(L)'
;EYVMEHWKENCFFGFQFLNGSNPTMIQQCQRLPRNFPVSADMVQASLQAGTTLSKEMKAGNIYLMDYAILDGLTANVIQGKKQHLTAPLCLLYEHPDKGLIPLAIQVQSPPDKGLLPLAIQRPPDKELLPLIPDLPDPDSPADTHLMMEVFCVATLRQLPAVHPVYKLLTLHLRYTLNINTRGHSQLISEDGIFKRVSSTGGPALLLLSQKGYQTLSYESLQLPLDFQRRGVMKLRDYFYREINLMLWDAIQR
;
A
#
# COMPACT_ATOMS: atom_id res chain seq x y z
N GLU A 1 -10.99 18.76 6.18
CA GLU A 1 -12.28 18.68 6.90
C GLU A 1 -12.91 17.30 6.75
N TYR A 2 -13.20 16.81 5.53
CA TYR A 2 -13.79 15.48 5.30
C TYR A 2 -13.13 14.30 6.06
N VAL A 3 -11.81 14.09 5.91
CA VAL A 3 -11.09 13.00 6.61
C VAL A 3 -11.30 13.08 8.13
N MET A 4 -11.26 14.28 8.71
CA MET A 4 -11.39 14.48 10.16
C MET A 4 -12.79 14.14 10.68
N GLU A 5 -13.80 14.24 9.82
CA GLU A 5 -15.19 13.91 10.15
C GLU A 5 -15.45 12.41 9.98
N HIS A 6 -14.89 11.80 8.93
CA HIS A 6 -15.22 10.43 8.52
C HIS A 6 -14.17 9.37 8.86
N TRP A 7 -12.99 9.73 9.43
CA TRP A 7 -11.90 8.78 9.69
C TRP A 7 -12.33 7.54 10.48
N LYS A 8 -13.32 7.65 11.37
CA LYS A 8 -13.81 6.52 12.18
C LYS A 8 -14.76 5.58 11.44
N GLU A 9 -15.21 5.91 10.24
CA GLU A 9 -16.19 5.14 9.51
C GLU A 9 -15.52 3.96 8.80
N ASN A 10 -16.07 2.76 8.97
CA ASN A 10 -15.54 1.54 8.35
C ASN A 10 -15.53 1.62 6.81
N CYS A 11 -16.54 2.24 6.21
CA CYS A 11 -16.59 2.47 4.77
C CYS A 11 -15.50 3.44 4.30
N PHE A 12 -15.27 4.53 5.03
CA PHE A 12 -14.20 5.47 4.70
C PHE A 12 -12.80 4.88 4.94
N PHE A 13 -12.64 4.05 5.96
CA PHE A 13 -11.44 3.27 6.19
C PHE A 13 -11.10 2.37 4.99
N GLY A 14 -12.07 1.57 4.52
CA GLY A 14 -11.87 0.74 3.32
C GLY A 14 -11.68 1.55 2.04
N PHE A 15 -12.41 2.65 1.89
CA PHE A 15 -12.31 3.55 0.73
C PHE A 15 -10.88 4.08 0.52
N GLN A 16 -10.14 4.36 1.60
CA GLN A 16 -8.76 4.84 1.51
C GLN A 16 -7.79 3.83 0.87
N PHE A 17 -8.07 2.52 0.94
CA PHE A 17 -7.27 1.51 0.23
C PHE A 17 -7.52 1.48 -1.28
N LEU A 18 -8.59 2.13 -1.74
CA LEU A 18 -8.94 2.23 -3.16
C LEU A 18 -8.58 3.59 -3.74
N ASN A 19 -8.78 4.65 -2.97
CA ASN A 19 -8.74 6.02 -3.48
C ASN A 19 -7.98 6.98 -2.56
N GLY A 20 -7.29 6.47 -1.55
CA GLY A 20 -6.38 7.24 -0.71
C GLY A 20 -5.00 7.42 -1.34
N SER A 21 -4.03 7.80 -0.52
CA SER A 21 -2.66 8.10 -0.99
C SER A 21 -1.86 6.88 -1.43
N ASN A 22 -2.22 5.68 -0.95
CA ASN A 22 -1.56 4.42 -1.30
C ASN A 22 -2.59 3.35 -1.72
N PRO A 23 -3.12 3.43 -2.95
CA PRO A 23 -4.19 2.57 -3.43
C PRO A 23 -3.66 1.36 -4.22
N THR A 24 -2.49 0.81 -3.93
CA THR A 24 -1.83 -0.24 -4.75
C THR A 24 -1.74 -1.60 -4.06
N MET A 25 -1.89 -1.64 -2.74
CA MET A 25 -1.60 -2.83 -1.92
C MET A 25 -2.74 -3.84 -1.84
N ILE A 26 -3.98 -3.42 -2.09
CA ILE A 26 -5.14 -4.29 -1.94
C ILE A 26 -5.15 -5.40 -3.00
N GLN A 27 -5.40 -6.63 -2.56
CA GLN A 27 -5.52 -7.80 -3.43
C GLN A 27 -6.68 -8.71 -3.02
N GLN A 28 -7.29 -9.39 -4.00
CA GLN A 28 -8.36 -10.34 -3.78
C GLN A 28 -7.84 -11.57 -3.01
N CYS A 29 -8.60 -11.99 -2.00
CA CYS A 29 -8.23 -13.09 -1.11
C CYS A 29 -9.04 -14.36 -1.43
N GLN A 30 -8.42 -15.28 -2.17
CA GLN A 30 -9.02 -16.60 -2.45
C GLN A 30 -8.81 -17.61 -1.31
N ARG A 31 -7.76 -17.42 -0.51
CA ARG A 31 -7.44 -18.26 0.65
C ARG A 31 -6.78 -17.41 1.73
N LEU A 32 -7.23 -17.56 2.97
CA LEU A 32 -6.63 -16.88 4.12
C LEU A 32 -5.16 -17.35 4.31
N PRO A 33 -4.23 -16.43 4.62
CA PRO A 33 -2.88 -16.78 5.04
C PRO A 33 -2.90 -17.71 6.27
N ARG A 34 -1.97 -18.66 6.34
CA ARG A 34 -1.90 -19.64 7.47
C ARG A 34 -1.65 -18.94 8.82
N ASN A 35 -0.95 -17.82 8.80
CA ASN A 35 -0.66 -16.97 9.94
C ASN A 35 -1.78 -15.96 10.24
N PHE A 36 -2.97 -16.10 9.64
CA PHE A 36 -4.12 -15.23 9.88
C PHE A 36 -5.38 -16.05 10.20
N PRO A 37 -5.52 -16.54 11.45
CA PRO A 37 -6.54 -17.50 11.84
C PRO A 37 -7.92 -16.85 12.05
N VAL A 38 -8.46 -16.18 11.03
CA VAL A 38 -9.82 -15.63 11.04
C VAL A 38 -10.82 -16.77 10.81
N SER A 39 -11.72 -17.00 11.78
CA SER A 39 -12.82 -17.96 11.62
C SER A 39 -14.05 -17.30 10.99
N ALA A 40 -14.95 -18.12 10.41
CA ALA A 40 -16.21 -17.61 9.87
C ALA A 40 -17.06 -16.92 10.95
N ASP A 41 -17.14 -17.51 12.14
CA ASP A 41 -17.92 -16.99 13.27
C ASP A 41 -17.45 -15.60 13.71
N MET A 42 -16.14 -15.34 13.64
CA MET A 42 -15.57 -14.03 14.04
C MET A 42 -16.12 -12.88 13.20
N VAL A 43 -16.34 -13.11 11.90
CA VAL A 43 -16.68 -12.06 10.93
C VAL A 43 -18.14 -12.13 10.46
N GLN A 44 -18.89 -13.18 10.84
CA GLN A 44 -20.24 -13.44 10.34
C GLN A 44 -21.20 -12.28 10.58
N ALA A 45 -21.04 -11.54 11.68
CA ALA A 45 -21.88 -10.37 12.02
C ALA A 45 -21.67 -9.17 11.07
N SER A 46 -20.53 -9.09 10.38
CA SER A 46 -20.20 -8.03 9.44
C SER A 46 -20.54 -8.38 7.98
N LEU A 47 -20.86 -9.65 7.70
CA LEU A 47 -21.28 -10.12 6.39
C LEU A 47 -22.78 -9.87 6.15
N GLN A 48 -23.19 -9.84 4.89
CA GLN A 48 -24.60 -9.76 4.53
C GLN A 48 -25.39 -10.98 5.04
N ALA A 49 -26.68 -10.79 5.35
CA ALA A 49 -27.56 -11.90 5.70
C ALA A 49 -27.60 -12.96 4.58
N GLY A 50 -27.50 -14.24 4.96
CA GLY A 50 -27.59 -15.38 4.03
C GLY A 50 -26.27 -15.81 3.38
N THR A 51 -25.16 -15.11 3.63
CA THR A 51 -23.84 -15.51 3.15
C THR A 51 -22.91 -16.00 4.27
N THR A 52 -21.76 -16.53 3.88
CA THR A 52 -20.67 -16.96 4.78
C THR A 52 -19.33 -16.50 4.22
N LEU A 53 -18.31 -16.43 5.06
CA LEU A 53 -16.96 -16.04 4.62
C LEU A 53 -16.48 -16.88 3.43
N SER A 54 -16.70 -18.20 3.46
CA SER A 54 -16.30 -19.10 2.36
C SER A 54 -17.07 -18.83 1.06
N LYS A 55 -18.36 -18.47 1.14
CA LYS A 55 -19.15 -18.10 -0.04
C LYS A 55 -18.63 -16.80 -0.65
N GLU A 56 -18.38 -15.78 0.17
CA GLU A 56 -17.86 -14.49 -0.29
C GLU A 56 -16.44 -14.58 -0.85
N MET A 57 -15.56 -15.41 -0.26
CA MET A 57 -14.23 -15.69 -0.82
C MET A 57 -14.32 -16.36 -2.19
N LYS A 58 -15.21 -17.33 -2.38
CA LYS A 58 -15.45 -17.98 -3.67
C LYS A 58 -16.07 -17.04 -4.70
N ALA A 59 -16.93 -16.12 -4.26
CA ALA A 59 -17.52 -15.09 -5.10
C ALA A 59 -16.50 -14.00 -5.49
N GLY A 60 -15.38 -13.90 -4.78
CA GLY A 60 -14.33 -12.93 -5.04
C GLY A 60 -14.53 -11.58 -4.35
N ASN A 61 -15.38 -11.52 -3.32
CA ASN A 61 -15.74 -10.28 -2.61
C ASN A 61 -14.87 -10.00 -1.38
N ILE A 62 -13.91 -10.88 -1.07
CA ILE A 62 -13.02 -10.76 0.08
C ILE A 62 -11.63 -10.35 -0.40
N TYR A 63 -11.04 -9.37 0.27
CA TYR A 63 -9.77 -8.76 -0.07
C TYR A 63 -8.83 -8.76 1.14
N LEU A 64 -7.54 -8.66 0.90
CA LEU A 64 -6.50 -8.69 1.92
C LEU A 64 -5.51 -7.56 1.67
N MET A 65 -5.16 -6.85 2.74
CA MET A 65 -3.97 -6.03 2.83
C MET A 65 -2.92 -6.80 3.64
N ASP A 66 -1.77 -7.07 3.03
CA ASP A 66 -0.67 -7.81 3.66
C ASP A 66 0.58 -6.95 3.72
N TYR A 67 0.97 -6.55 4.93
CA TYR A 67 2.14 -5.72 5.19
C TYR A 67 3.36 -6.54 5.67
N ALA A 68 3.47 -7.81 5.29
CA ALA A 68 4.62 -8.67 5.61
C ALA A 68 5.97 -8.07 5.20
N ILE A 69 6.01 -7.14 4.24
CA ILE A 69 7.25 -6.42 3.87
C ILE A 69 7.88 -5.67 5.06
N LEU A 70 7.05 -5.24 6.02
CA LEU A 70 7.48 -4.56 7.25
C LEU A 70 8.03 -5.50 8.32
N ASP A 71 7.84 -6.82 8.17
CA ASP A 71 8.25 -7.80 9.17
C ASP A 71 9.78 -7.83 9.32
N GLY A 72 10.26 -7.91 10.56
CA GLY A 72 11.69 -7.87 10.86
C GLY A 72 12.38 -6.51 10.66
N LEU A 73 11.65 -5.44 10.33
CA LEU A 73 12.22 -4.09 10.34
C LEU A 73 12.41 -3.58 11.77
N THR A 74 13.55 -2.93 12.02
CA THR A 74 13.81 -2.28 13.30
C THR A 74 13.24 -0.87 13.29
N ALA A 75 12.26 -0.61 14.14
CA ALA A 75 11.65 0.71 14.27
C ALA A 75 12.68 1.80 14.65
N ASN A 76 12.45 2.99 14.13
CA ASN A 76 13.31 4.15 14.33
C ASN A 76 13.28 4.66 15.78
N VAL A 77 14.20 5.56 16.12
CA VAL A 77 14.19 6.33 17.38
C VAL A 77 14.07 7.81 17.02
N ILE A 78 12.99 8.43 17.46
CA ILE A 78 12.68 9.85 17.19
C ILE A 78 12.76 10.60 18.51
N GLN A 79 13.63 11.61 18.59
CA GLN A 79 13.83 12.43 19.80
C GLN A 79 14.06 11.59 21.08
N GLY A 80 14.87 10.53 20.96
CA GLY A 80 15.16 9.60 22.06
C GLY A 80 14.03 8.62 22.40
N LYS A 81 12.88 8.68 21.71
CA LYS A 81 11.75 7.77 21.91
C LYS A 81 11.77 6.66 20.86
N LYS A 82 11.82 5.42 21.33
CA LYS A 82 11.70 4.23 20.47
C LYS A 82 10.32 4.22 19.82
N GLN A 83 10.29 4.15 18.50
CA GLN A 83 9.06 4.02 17.72
C GLN A 83 8.65 2.54 17.63
N HIS A 84 7.48 2.29 17.07
CA HIS A 84 6.94 0.95 16.89
C HIS A 84 6.59 0.71 15.43
N LEU A 85 6.84 -0.52 14.97
CA LEU A 85 6.44 -1.01 13.66
C LEU A 85 5.75 -2.34 13.85
N THR A 86 4.76 -2.60 12.99
CA THR A 86 4.06 -3.88 12.93
C THR A 86 3.88 -4.25 11.47
N ALA A 87 3.72 -5.55 11.19
CA ALA A 87 3.39 -6.07 9.87
C ALA A 87 1.94 -6.59 9.88
N PRO A 88 0.93 -5.70 9.82
CA PRO A 88 -0.46 -6.11 9.99
C PRO A 88 -1.02 -6.86 8.77
N LEU A 89 -2.06 -7.64 9.04
CA LEU A 89 -2.95 -8.21 8.03
C LEU A 89 -4.34 -7.61 8.23
N CYS A 90 -4.97 -7.11 7.17
CA CYS A 90 -6.33 -6.59 7.20
C CYS A 90 -7.19 -7.33 6.17
N LEU A 91 -8.22 -8.04 6.65
CA LEU A 91 -9.23 -8.67 5.81
C LEU A 91 -10.35 -7.67 5.54
N LEU A 92 -10.74 -7.51 4.27
CA LEU A 92 -11.80 -6.61 3.85
C LEU A 92 -12.88 -7.36 3.07
N TYR A 93 -14.08 -6.80 3.08
CA TYR A 93 -15.25 -7.28 2.37
C TYR A 93 -15.84 -6.17 1.51
N GLU A 94 -16.01 -6.45 0.23
CA GLU A 94 -16.82 -5.63 -0.67
C GLU A 94 -18.30 -5.86 -0.37
N HIS A 95 -18.81 -5.16 0.63
CA HIS A 95 -20.19 -5.25 1.06
C HIS A 95 -21.10 -4.61 -0.01
N PRO A 96 -22.22 -5.24 -0.40
CA PRO A 96 -23.11 -4.73 -1.43
C PRO A 96 -23.61 -3.30 -1.17
N ASP A 97 -24.03 -3.01 0.07
CA ASP A 97 -24.57 -1.69 0.45
C ASP A 97 -23.56 -0.70 1.06
N LYS A 98 -22.43 -1.16 1.60
CA LYS A 98 -21.52 -0.33 2.42
C LYS A 98 -20.18 -0.04 1.75
N GLY A 99 -19.99 -0.52 0.52
CA GLY A 99 -18.70 -0.51 -0.16
C GLY A 99 -17.69 -1.44 0.51
N LEU A 100 -16.40 -1.13 0.37
CA LEU A 100 -15.34 -1.91 0.99
C LEU A 100 -15.25 -1.61 2.49
N ILE A 101 -15.43 -2.63 3.33
CA ILE A 101 -15.36 -2.51 4.79
C ILE A 101 -14.36 -3.51 5.37
N PRO A 102 -13.68 -3.19 6.48
CA PRO A 102 -12.81 -4.14 7.16
C PRO A 102 -13.61 -5.19 7.93
N LEU A 103 -13.16 -6.45 7.87
CA LEU A 103 -13.71 -7.58 8.63
C LEU A 103 -12.87 -7.93 9.85
N ALA A 104 -11.55 -8.03 9.66
CA ALA A 104 -10.64 -8.42 10.72
C ALA A 104 -9.26 -7.78 10.51
N ILE A 105 -8.58 -7.43 11.61
CA ILE A 105 -7.20 -6.96 11.58
C ILE A 105 -6.39 -7.77 12.58
N GLN A 106 -5.23 -8.26 12.13
CA GLN A 106 -4.21 -8.81 12.99
C GLN A 106 -3.03 -7.86 13.02
N VAL A 107 -2.76 -7.30 14.19
CA VAL A 107 -1.55 -6.53 14.49
C VAL A 107 -0.65 -7.43 15.35
N GLN A 108 0.66 -7.46 15.08
CA GLN A 108 1.60 -8.13 15.99
C GLN A 108 1.52 -7.47 17.38
N SER A 109 0.99 -8.18 18.37
CA SER A 109 0.99 -7.78 19.78
C SER A 109 2.37 -8.05 20.42
N PRO A 110 2.67 -7.44 21.60
CA PRO A 110 3.85 -7.80 22.39
C PRO A 110 3.95 -9.33 22.61
N PRO A 111 5.16 -9.87 22.85
CA PRO A 111 5.48 -11.30 22.75
C PRO A 111 4.62 -12.29 23.57
N ASP A 112 3.78 -11.82 24.48
CA ASP A 112 3.07 -12.64 25.46
C ASP A 112 1.60 -12.93 25.10
N LYS A 113 1.06 -12.37 24.01
CA LYS A 113 -0.29 -12.67 23.52
C LYS A 113 -0.20 -13.03 22.05
N GLY A 114 -0.38 -14.32 21.73
CA GLY A 114 -0.34 -14.82 20.36
C GLY A 114 -1.20 -13.99 19.38
N LEU A 115 -0.86 -14.10 18.10
CA LEU A 115 -1.51 -13.38 17.01
C LEU A 115 -2.97 -13.80 16.86
N LEU A 116 -3.89 -13.06 17.48
CA LEU A 116 -5.32 -13.26 17.28
C LEU A 116 -5.89 -12.11 16.44
N PRO A 117 -6.57 -12.41 15.33
CA PRO A 117 -7.30 -11.40 14.59
C PRO A 117 -8.35 -10.76 15.48
N LEU A 118 -8.43 -9.44 15.46
CA LEU A 118 -9.54 -8.69 16.05
C LEU A 118 -10.61 -8.52 14.98
N ALA A 119 -11.78 -9.13 15.19
CA ALA A 119 -12.95 -8.88 14.36
C ALA A 119 -13.41 -7.43 14.56
N ILE A 120 -13.58 -6.70 13.46
CA ILE A 120 -14.05 -5.32 13.51
C ILE A 120 -15.57 -5.35 13.52
N GLN A 121 -16.11 -5.52 14.72
CA GLN A 121 -17.57 -5.52 14.97
C GLN A 121 -18.11 -4.10 15.21
N ARG A 122 -17.22 -3.12 15.44
CA ARG A 122 -17.52 -1.70 15.68
C ARG A 122 -16.45 -0.83 15.00
N PRO A 123 -16.70 0.46 14.70
CA PRO A 123 -15.65 1.37 14.26
C PRO A 123 -14.46 1.20 15.20
N PRO A 124 -13.22 1.04 14.67
CA PRO A 124 -12.12 0.51 15.47
C PRO A 124 -11.98 1.34 16.73
N ASP A 125 -11.87 0.67 17.87
CA ASP A 125 -11.54 1.34 19.12
C ASP A 125 -10.36 2.28 18.84
N LYS A 126 -10.44 3.50 19.39
CA LYS A 126 -9.57 4.66 19.10
C LYS A 126 -8.06 4.36 19.09
N GLU A 127 -7.65 3.19 19.55
CA GLU A 127 -6.30 2.67 19.68
C GLU A 127 -5.76 1.95 18.42
N LEU A 128 -6.62 1.38 17.56
CA LEU A 128 -6.16 0.67 16.35
C LEU A 128 -6.08 1.56 15.11
N LEU A 129 -6.88 2.63 15.04
CA LEU A 129 -6.87 3.53 13.90
C LEU A 129 -5.58 4.35 13.72
N PRO A 130 -4.83 4.72 14.77
CA PRO A 130 -3.52 5.38 14.59
C PRO A 130 -2.45 4.46 14.00
N LEU A 131 -2.64 3.13 14.01
CA LEU A 131 -1.63 2.15 13.57
C LEU A 131 -1.61 1.90 12.06
N ILE A 132 -2.59 2.43 11.32
CA ILE A 132 -2.84 2.09 9.91
C ILE A 132 -2.52 3.23 8.93
N PRO A 133 -2.76 4.53 9.25
CA PRO A 133 -2.38 5.65 8.40
C PRO A 133 -0.88 5.90 8.33
N ASP A 134 -0.13 5.44 9.34
CA ASP A 134 1.34 5.46 9.37
C ASP A 134 1.96 4.20 8.76
N LEU A 135 1.15 3.34 8.09
CA LEU A 135 1.71 2.26 7.32
C LEU A 135 2.60 2.90 6.24
N PRO A 136 3.92 2.61 6.27
CA PRO A 136 4.85 3.16 5.30
C PRO A 136 4.27 2.86 3.95
N ASP A 137 4.01 3.91 3.19
CA ASP A 137 3.71 3.80 1.78
C ASP A 137 4.89 3.04 1.15
N PRO A 138 4.73 1.72 0.87
CA PRO A 138 5.84 0.91 0.36
C PRO A 138 6.21 1.37 -1.07
N ASP A 139 5.38 2.19 -1.69
CA ASP A 139 5.56 2.73 -3.04
C ASP A 139 6.23 4.13 -3.06
N SER A 140 6.55 4.71 -1.89
CA SER A 140 6.74 6.17 -1.79
C SER A 140 8.00 6.75 -2.47
N PRO A 141 9.17 6.06 -2.54
CA PRO A 141 10.30 6.57 -3.35
C PRO A 141 10.88 5.59 -4.38
N ALA A 142 10.78 4.28 -4.17
CA ALA A 142 11.53 3.32 -4.98
C ALA A 142 10.91 3.12 -6.37
N ASP A 143 9.59 2.91 -6.41
CA ASP A 143 8.89 2.47 -7.63
C ASP A 143 8.67 3.59 -8.63
N THR A 144 8.57 4.83 -8.13
CA THR A 144 8.48 6.03 -8.97
C THR A 144 9.81 6.75 -9.06
N HIS A 145 10.30 7.35 -7.96
CA HIS A 145 11.46 8.24 -8.04
C HIS A 145 12.74 7.54 -8.51
N LEU A 146 13.13 6.44 -7.86
CA LEU A 146 14.38 5.75 -8.21
C LEU A 146 14.29 5.09 -9.60
N MET A 147 13.14 4.48 -9.94
CA MET A 147 12.94 3.89 -11.26
C MET A 147 12.98 4.96 -12.38
N MET A 148 12.33 6.11 -12.18
CA MET A 148 12.36 7.20 -13.16
C MET A 148 13.76 7.81 -13.31
N GLU A 149 14.59 7.79 -12.26
CA GLU A 149 15.99 8.19 -12.37
C GLU A 149 16.80 7.22 -13.24
N VAL A 150 16.57 5.91 -13.16
CA VAL A 150 17.19 4.93 -14.07
C VAL A 150 16.87 5.27 -15.52
N PHE A 151 15.59 5.51 -15.85
CA PHE A 151 15.19 5.93 -17.18
C PHE A 151 15.82 7.27 -17.60
N CYS A 152 15.96 8.21 -16.66
CA CYS A 152 16.59 9.50 -16.90
C CYS A 152 18.07 9.34 -17.28
N VAL A 153 18.84 8.63 -16.46
CA VAL A 153 20.28 8.41 -16.68
C VAL A 153 20.51 7.63 -17.97
N ALA A 154 19.72 6.59 -18.25
CA ALA A 154 19.83 5.82 -19.49
C ALA A 154 19.56 6.69 -20.73
N THR A 155 18.49 7.50 -20.68
CA THR A 155 18.11 8.40 -21.78
C THR A 155 19.20 9.43 -22.07
N LEU A 156 19.70 10.11 -21.03
CA LEU A 156 20.72 11.16 -21.18
C LEU A 156 22.08 10.62 -21.64
N ARG A 157 22.44 9.38 -21.27
CA ARG A 157 23.74 8.79 -21.60
C ARG A 157 23.77 8.08 -22.94
N GLN A 158 22.64 7.52 -23.38
CA GLN A 158 22.61 6.60 -24.53
C GLN A 158 21.88 7.17 -25.75
N LEU A 159 21.04 8.20 -25.58
CA LEU A 159 20.26 8.77 -26.68
C LEU A 159 20.71 10.20 -26.98
N PRO A 160 21.23 10.50 -28.20
CA PRO A 160 21.56 11.87 -28.57
C PRO A 160 20.30 12.73 -28.68
N ALA A 161 20.42 14.05 -28.50
CA ALA A 161 19.27 14.97 -28.49
C ALA A 161 18.42 14.95 -29.79
N VAL A 162 19.00 14.50 -30.91
CA VAL A 162 18.28 14.35 -32.19
C VAL A 162 17.38 13.11 -32.22
N HIS A 163 17.64 12.11 -31.38
CA HIS A 163 16.94 10.83 -31.37
C HIS A 163 15.46 11.02 -30.98
N PRO A 164 14.49 10.39 -31.69
CA PRO A 164 13.07 10.59 -31.44
C PRO A 164 12.64 10.20 -30.01
N VAL A 165 13.17 9.09 -29.49
CA VAL A 165 12.89 8.66 -28.09
C VAL A 165 13.42 9.66 -27.06
N TYR A 166 14.56 10.33 -27.32
CA TYR A 166 15.05 11.38 -26.43
C TYR A 166 14.05 12.54 -26.39
N LYS A 167 13.59 13.00 -27.55
CA LYS A 167 12.62 14.10 -27.66
C LYS A 167 11.29 13.78 -26.99
N LEU A 168 10.85 12.52 -27.07
CA LEU A 168 9.66 12.03 -26.38
C LEU A 168 9.86 12.06 -24.86
N LEU A 169 10.92 11.43 -24.36
CA LEU A 169 11.10 11.22 -22.91
C LEU A 169 11.60 12.45 -22.15
N THR A 170 12.33 13.37 -22.79
CA THR A 170 13.01 14.47 -22.09
C THR A 170 12.07 15.36 -21.28
N LEU A 171 10.80 15.50 -21.69
CA LEU A 171 9.80 16.29 -20.96
C LEU A 171 9.28 15.55 -19.72
N HIS A 172 9.14 14.22 -19.79
CA HIS A 172 8.70 13.38 -18.68
C HIS A 172 9.79 13.17 -17.62
N LEU A 173 11.06 13.34 -17.99
CA LEU A 173 12.23 13.15 -17.13
C LEU A 173 12.74 14.47 -16.52
N ARG A 174 12.04 15.58 -16.79
CA ARG A 174 12.47 16.91 -16.36
C ARG A 174 12.48 16.97 -14.84
N TYR A 175 13.61 17.41 -14.29
CA TYR A 175 13.87 17.57 -12.86
C TYR A 175 13.99 16.30 -12.02
N THR A 176 13.83 15.09 -12.58
CA THR A 176 13.97 13.81 -11.84
C THR A 176 15.30 13.72 -11.10
N LEU A 177 16.44 13.97 -11.77
CA LEU A 177 17.76 13.94 -11.12
C LEU A 177 17.92 15.00 -10.03
N ASN A 178 17.37 16.19 -10.23
CA ASN A 178 17.48 17.28 -9.26
C ASN A 178 16.70 16.96 -7.98
N ILE A 179 15.45 16.51 -8.12
CA ILE A 179 14.64 16.16 -6.95
C ILE A 179 15.18 14.93 -6.22
N ASN A 180 15.67 13.92 -6.94
CA ASN A 180 16.25 12.74 -6.32
C ASN A 180 17.57 13.07 -5.59
N THR A 181 18.45 13.89 -6.19
CA THR A 181 19.67 14.37 -5.51
C THR A 181 19.34 15.10 -4.21
N ARG A 182 18.30 15.94 -4.21
CA ARG A 182 17.81 16.60 -2.99
C ARG A 182 17.20 15.59 -2.01
N GLY A 183 16.45 14.62 -2.49
CA GLY A 183 15.90 13.52 -1.69
C GLY A 183 16.99 12.74 -0.96
N HIS A 184 18.06 12.34 -1.67
CA HIS A 184 19.21 11.64 -1.08
C HIS A 184 19.87 12.44 0.03
N SER A 185 20.07 13.75 -0.17
CA SER A 185 20.81 14.59 0.77
C SER A 185 19.97 15.10 1.95
N GLN A 186 18.68 15.38 1.74
CA GLN A 186 17.82 16.07 2.72
C GLN A 186 16.70 15.20 3.28
N LEU A 187 16.22 14.21 2.52
CA LEU A 187 15.03 13.44 2.86
C LEU A 187 15.39 12.09 3.50
N ILE A 188 16.21 11.30 2.81
CA ILE A 188 16.53 9.91 3.17
C ILE A 188 17.96 9.70 3.70
N SER A 189 18.74 10.77 3.83
CA SER A 189 20.07 10.74 4.46
C SER A 189 19.99 10.36 5.95
N GLU A 190 21.13 10.06 6.55
CA GLU A 190 21.23 9.70 7.97
C GLU A 190 20.63 10.76 8.90
N ASP A 191 20.78 12.04 8.56
CA ASP A 191 20.18 13.18 9.29
C ASP A 191 18.94 13.75 8.60
N GLY A 192 18.41 13.07 7.58
CA GLY A 192 17.31 13.55 6.74
C GLY A 192 15.96 13.61 7.46
N ILE A 193 14.97 14.19 6.80
CA ILE A 193 13.62 14.37 7.36
C ILE A 193 13.00 13.02 7.77
N PHE A 194 13.13 11.96 6.96
CA PHE A 194 12.53 10.65 7.29
C PHE A 194 13.07 10.08 8.61
N LYS A 195 14.35 10.29 8.93
CA LYS A 195 14.93 9.88 10.21
C LYS A 195 14.27 10.60 11.39
N ARG A 196 13.77 11.82 11.19
CA ARG A 196 13.23 12.67 12.27
C ARG A 196 11.73 12.47 12.49
N VAL A 197 10.99 11.97 11.49
CA VAL A 197 9.51 11.95 11.54
C VAL A 197 8.88 10.59 11.29
N SER A 198 9.59 9.64 10.68
CA SER A 198 9.01 8.33 10.32
C SER A 198 9.50 7.20 11.22
N SER A 199 8.58 6.32 11.60
CA SER A 199 8.87 5.06 12.30
C SER A 199 9.73 4.10 11.48
N THR A 200 9.67 4.19 10.14
CA THR A 200 10.59 3.49 9.23
C THR A 200 11.81 4.33 8.84
N GLY A 201 12.04 5.48 9.45
CA GLY A 201 13.23 6.29 9.19
C GLY A 201 14.54 5.59 9.57
N GLY A 202 15.66 6.08 9.03
CA GLY A 202 16.98 5.52 9.30
C GLY A 202 17.19 4.15 8.63
N PRO A 203 17.81 3.16 9.32
CA PRO A 203 18.14 1.87 8.70
C PRO A 203 16.94 1.09 8.15
N ALA A 204 15.76 1.22 8.76
CA ALA A 204 14.55 0.55 8.29
C ALA A 204 14.13 0.99 6.88
N LEU A 205 14.35 2.25 6.51
CA LEU A 205 14.00 2.78 5.19
C LEU A 205 14.82 2.10 4.09
N LEU A 206 16.12 1.93 4.34
CA LEU A 206 17.02 1.25 3.41
C LEU A 206 16.64 -0.23 3.24
N LEU A 207 16.40 -0.94 4.35
CA LEU A 207 15.99 -2.34 4.31
C LEU A 207 14.63 -2.52 3.62
N LEU A 208 13.65 -1.64 3.90
CA LEU A 208 12.36 -1.64 3.24
C LEU A 208 12.52 -1.42 1.73
N SER A 209 13.35 -0.46 1.32
CA SER A 209 13.64 -0.20 -0.09
C SER A 209 14.31 -1.40 -0.77
N GLN A 210 15.23 -2.09 -0.09
CA GLN A 210 15.87 -3.31 -0.60
C GLN A 210 14.85 -4.44 -0.79
N LYS A 211 13.95 -4.64 0.18
CA LYS A 211 12.88 -5.64 0.06
C LYS A 211 11.93 -5.33 -1.09
N GLY A 212 11.51 -4.07 -1.24
CA GLY A 212 10.65 -3.64 -2.36
C GLY A 212 11.33 -3.87 -3.70
N TYR A 213 12.61 -3.49 -3.81
CA TYR A 213 13.41 -3.71 -5.03
C TYR A 213 13.53 -5.21 -5.40
N GLN A 214 13.63 -6.12 -4.43
CA GLN A 214 13.68 -7.56 -4.70
C GLN A 214 12.40 -8.12 -5.33
N THR A 215 11.26 -7.46 -5.09
CA THR A 215 9.96 -7.84 -5.67
C THR A 215 9.62 -7.07 -6.94
N LEU A 216 10.42 -6.07 -7.29
CA LEU A 216 10.20 -5.20 -8.43
C LEU A 216 10.48 -5.94 -9.74
N SER A 217 9.54 -5.83 -10.68
CA SER A 217 9.67 -6.37 -12.03
C SER A 217 9.17 -5.35 -13.04
N TYR A 218 9.57 -5.47 -14.31
CA TYR A 218 8.99 -4.62 -15.35
C TYR A 218 7.48 -4.83 -15.48
N GLU A 219 7.00 -6.06 -15.23
CA GLU A 219 5.57 -6.39 -15.23
C GLU A 219 4.82 -5.69 -14.08
N SER A 220 5.43 -5.56 -12.90
CA SER A 220 4.78 -4.83 -11.77
C SER A 220 4.65 -3.33 -12.02
N LEU A 221 5.40 -2.77 -12.97
CA LEU A 221 5.24 -1.36 -13.39
C LEU A 221 4.11 -1.18 -14.43
N GLN A 222 3.53 -2.27 -14.94
CA GLN A 222 2.44 -2.21 -15.92
C GLN A 222 1.09 -2.27 -15.20
N LEU A 223 0.43 -1.12 -15.08
CA LEU A 223 -0.80 -0.97 -14.30
C LEU A 223 -1.91 -1.97 -14.70
N PRO A 224 -2.19 -2.25 -15.98
CA PRO A 224 -3.21 -3.24 -16.35
C PRO A 224 -2.90 -4.64 -15.82
N LEU A 225 -1.62 -5.06 -15.89
CA LEU A 225 -1.19 -6.37 -15.41
C LEU A 225 -1.18 -6.43 -13.89
N ASP A 226 -0.80 -5.34 -13.22
CA ASP A 226 -0.86 -5.23 -11.76
C ASP A 226 -2.30 -5.39 -11.24
N PHE A 227 -3.28 -4.64 -11.77
CA PHE A 227 -4.68 -4.76 -11.36
C PHE A 227 -5.25 -6.16 -11.60
N GLN A 228 -4.87 -6.80 -12.72
CA GLN A 228 -5.27 -8.17 -13.02
C GLN A 228 -4.67 -9.17 -12.03
N ARG A 229 -3.37 -9.08 -11.78
CA ARG A 229 -2.64 -9.94 -10.83
C ARG A 229 -3.19 -9.83 -9.42
N ARG A 230 -3.51 -8.62 -8.95
CA ARG A 230 -4.12 -8.39 -7.64
C ARG A 230 -5.59 -8.83 -7.60
N GLY A 231 -6.22 -9.16 -8.72
CA GLY A 231 -7.61 -9.60 -8.77
C GLY A 231 -8.63 -8.49 -8.51
N VAL A 232 -8.25 -7.23 -8.75
CA VAL A 232 -9.04 -6.04 -8.40
C VAL A 232 -9.67 -5.35 -9.62
N MET A 233 -9.66 -6.01 -10.77
CA MET A 233 -10.26 -5.49 -12.02
C MET A 233 -11.77 -5.23 -11.93
N LYS A 234 -12.47 -5.94 -11.04
CA LYS A 234 -13.94 -5.84 -10.89
C LYS A 234 -14.39 -5.18 -9.59
N LEU A 235 -13.45 -4.80 -8.73
CA LEU A 235 -13.74 -4.15 -7.44
C LEU A 235 -14.46 -2.81 -7.69
N ARG A 236 -15.61 -2.60 -7.05
CA ARG A 236 -16.39 -1.37 -7.20
C ARG A 236 -15.70 -0.17 -6.56
N ASP A 237 -16.08 1.02 -7.02
CA ASP A 237 -15.65 2.32 -6.48
C ASP A 237 -14.13 2.51 -6.41
N TYR A 238 -13.39 1.88 -7.34
CA TYR A 238 -11.94 1.95 -7.42
C TYR A 238 -11.51 2.96 -8.50
N PHE A 239 -11.70 4.25 -8.20
CA PHE A 239 -11.45 5.34 -9.15
C PHE A 239 -9.99 5.46 -9.55
N TYR A 240 -9.05 5.16 -8.65
CA TYR A 240 -7.62 5.10 -9.00
C TYR A 240 -7.39 4.13 -10.18
N ARG A 241 -8.00 2.94 -10.16
CA ARG A 241 -7.91 1.99 -11.26
C ARG A 241 -8.50 2.56 -12.55
N GLU A 242 -9.72 3.07 -12.48
CA GLU A 242 -10.44 3.55 -13.67
C GLU A 242 -9.69 4.66 -14.38
N ILE A 243 -9.25 5.68 -13.63
CA ILE A 243 -8.52 6.82 -14.18
C ILE A 243 -7.16 6.37 -14.73
N ASN A 244 -6.43 5.52 -14.00
CA ASN A 244 -5.11 5.08 -14.46
C ASN A 244 -5.19 4.18 -15.69
N LEU A 245 -6.20 3.31 -15.82
CA LEU A 245 -6.40 2.52 -17.03
C LEU A 245 -6.74 3.41 -18.24
N MET A 246 -7.54 4.47 -18.05
CA MET A 246 -7.82 5.44 -19.10
C MET A 246 -6.56 6.20 -19.53
N LEU A 247 -5.76 6.67 -18.57
CA LEU A 247 -4.50 7.36 -18.85
C LEU A 247 -3.49 6.43 -19.51
N TRP A 248 -3.41 5.19 -19.06
CA TRP A 248 -2.54 4.17 -19.65
C TRP A 248 -2.88 3.95 -21.12
N ASP A 249 -4.15 3.73 -21.45
CA ASP A 249 -4.61 3.56 -22.84
C ASP A 249 -4.32 4.80 -23.69
N ALA A 250 -4.52 6.01 -23.13
CA ALA A 250 -4.21 7.25 -23.83
C ALA A 250 -2.71 7.43 -24.12
N ILE A 251 -1.82 6.98 -23.22
CA ILE A 251 -0.36 7.07 -23.38
C ILE A 251 0.17 5.95 -24.30
N GLN A 252 -0.47 4.79 -24.30
CA GLN A 252 -0.05 3.63 -25.10
C GLN A 252 -0.35 3.78 -26.61
N ARG A 253 -1.37 4.54 -26.97
CA ARG A 253 -1.80 4.78 -28.35
C ARG A 253 -0.82 5.63 -29.14
#